data_AF-A0A1F5DFR5-F1
#
_entry.id   AF-A0A1F5DFR5-F1
#
_cell.length_a   1.000
_cell.length_b   1.000
_cell.length_c   1.000
_cell.angle_alpha   90.00
_cell.angle_beta   90.00
_cell.angle_gamma   90.00
#
_symmetry.space_group_name_H-M   'P 1'
#
loop_
_entity.id
_entity.type
_entity.pdbx_description
1 polymer ?
#
loop_
_entity_poly.entity_id
_entity_poly.type
_entity_poly.pdbx_seq_one_letter_code
_entity_poly.pdbx_strand_id
1 'polypeptide(L)'
;MATEPESEPNHMPDYLIAHYEEIGKECLFLDRLIWEIPSLALAIIVGIITVAYYYVSTLLIRMILLLIGIFWYFTIIVATEKHMLFVWNRKERLMLIEDRYFKIPDLPNVQRFGESKWYNGSTQHWKQLKGIQKLRAHDFLKTALYVTFIVLLFLEAHNIYLLYTN
;
A
#
# COMPACT_ATOMS: atom_id res chain seq x y z
N MET A 1 -18.78 -19.89 -56.10
CA MET A 1 -19.46 -19.84 -54.79
C MET A 1 -18.36 -19.68 -53.76
N ALA A 2 -18.03 -18.42 -53.43
CA ALA A 2 -16.95 -18.12 -52.50
C ALA A 2 -17.53 -18.18 -51.08
N THR A 3 -16.98 -19.05 -50.26
CA THR A 3 -17.25 -19.12 -48.82
C THR A 3 -16.72 -17.85 -48.16
N GLU A 4 -17.62 -17.07 -47.58
CA GLU A 4 -17.27 -15.94 -46.70
C GLU A 4 -16.41 -16.47 -45.53
N PRO A 5 -15.33 -15.77 -45.15
CA PRO A 5 -14.61 -16.13 -43.94
C PRO A 5 -15.51 -15.84 -42.74
N GLU A 6 -15.83 -16.88 -41.97
CA GLU A 6 -16.47 -16.76 -40.66
C GLU A 6 -15.68 -15.76 -39.82
N SER A 7 -16.27 -14.59 -39.56
CA SER A 7 -15.71 -13.62 -38.63
C SER A 7 -15.66 -14.28 -37.25
N GLU A 8 -14.46 -14.59 -36.75
CA GLU A 8 -14.25 -15.04 -35.38
C GLU A 8 -15.03 -14.13 -34.42
N PRO A 9 -15.87 -14.68 -33.52
CA PRO A 9 -16.54 -13.87 -32.52
C PRO A 9 -15.45 -13.16 -31.71
N ASN A 10 -15.47 -11.83 -31.78
CA ASN A 10 -14.46 -10.97 -31.21
C ASN A 10 -14.64 -10.96 -29.68
N HIS A 11 -14.18 -12.02 -29.00
CA HIS A 11 -14.22 -12.23 -27.55
C HIS A 11 -13.20 -11.39 -26.78
N MET A 12 -12.38 -10.61 -27.51
CA MET A 12 -11.39 -9.70 -26.95
C MET A 12 -11.91 -8.75 -25.85
N PRO A 13 -13.14 -8.16 -25.94
CA PRO A 13 -13.63 -7.26 -24.89
C PRO A 13 -13.97 -8.01 -23.59
N ASP A 14 -14.44 -9.25 -23.65
CA ASP A 14 -14.82 -10.02 -22.45
C ASP A 14 -13.59 -10.45 -21.64
N TYR A 15 -12.53 -10.91 -22.31
CA TYR A 15 -11.25 -11.23 -21.66
C TYR A 15 -10.61 -9.99 -21.02
N LEU A 16 -10.70 -8.85 -21.71
CA LEU A 16 -10.20 -7.58 -21.22
C LEU A 16 -10.99 -7.11 -19.98
N ILE A 17 -12.31 -7.21 -19.99
CA ILE A 17 -13.16 -6.87 -18.83
C ILE A 17 -12.85 -7.77 -17.64
N ALA A 18 -12.75 -9.09 -17.86
CA ALA A 18 -12.40 -10.04 -16.80
C ALA A 18 -11.03 -9.74 -16.18
N HIS A 19 -10.03 -9.41 -17.00
CA HIS A 19 -8.70 -9.02 -16.54
C HIS A 19 -8.74 -7.72 -15.72
N TYR A 20 -9.56 -6.75 -16.12
CA TYR A 20 -9.76 -5.51 -15.36
C TYR A 20 -10.42 -5.74 -13.99
N GLU A 21 -11.42 -6.61 -13.92
CA GLU A 21 -12.07 -6.96 -12.65
C GLU A 21 -11.11 -7.67 -11.70
N GLU A 22 -10.31 -8.60 -12.23
CA GLU A 22 -9.30 -9.33 -11.45
C GLU A 22 -8.26 -8.37 -10.87
N ILE A 23 -7.73 -7.46 -11.70
CA ILE A 23 -6.80 -6.43 -11.23
C ILE A 23 -7.47 -5.47 -10.23
N GLY A 24 -8.73 -5.12 -10.42
CA GLY A 24 -9.50 -4.31 -9.48
C GLY A 24 -9.64 -4.96 -8.10
N LYS A 25 -9.91 -6.27 -8.06
CA LYS A 25 -9.97 -7.06 -6.82
C LYS A 25 -8.60 -7.14 -6.14
N GLU A 26 -7.54 -7.37 -6.90
CA GLU A 26 -6.16 -7.33 -6.37
C GLU A 26 -5.82 -5.96 -5.77
N CYS A 27 -6.18 -4.86 -6.44
CA CYS A 27 -5.96 -3.52 -5.93
C CYS A 27 -6.68 -3.24 -4.61
N LEU A 28 -7.92 -3.74 -4.43
CA LEU A 28 -8.64 -3.59 -3.16
C LEU A 28 -8.00 -4.39 -2.02
N PHE A 29 -7.52 -5.59 -2.31
CA PHE A 29 -6.80 -6.40 -1.34
C PHE A 29 -5.49 -5.71 -0.91
N LEU A 30 -4.73 -5.18 -1.87
CA LEU A 30 -3.49 -4.45 -1.62
C LEU A 30 -3.74 -3.15 -0.84
N ASP A 31 -4.84 -2.45 -1.12
CA ASP A 31 -5.26 -1.26 -0.40
C ASP A 31 -5.64 -1.58 1.04
N ARG A 32 -6.17 -2.76 1.35
CA ARG A 32 -6.40 -3.18 2.73
C ARG A 32 -5.08 -3.49 3.46
N LEU A 33 -4.17 -4.18 2.77
CA LEU A 33 -2.86 -4.58 3.31
C LEU A 33 -2.01 -3.37 3.74
N ILE A 34 -2.11 -2.24 3.01
CA ILE A 34 -1.34 -1.02 3.30
C ILE A 34 -1.70 -0.39 4.65
N TRP A 35 -2.92 -0.65 5.14
CA TRP A 35 -3.41 -0.15 6.43
C TRP A 35 -3.16 -1.15 7.57
N GLU A 36 -3.38 -2.43 7.30
CA GLU A 36 -3.27 -3.48 8.32
C GLU A 36 -1.80 -3.71 8.73
N ILE A 37 -0.86 -3.79 7.78
CA ILE A 37 0.54 -4.11 8.08
C ILE A 37 1.20 -3.07 9.02
N PRO A 38 1.15 -1.75 8.74
CA PRO A 38 1.77 -0.75 9.61
C PRO A 38 1.13 -0.66 10.99
N SER A 39 -0.20 -0.84 11.06
CA SER A 39 -0.93 -0.80 12.34
C SER A 39 -0.57 -2.00 13.24
N LEU A 40 -0.49 -3.20 12.66
CA LEU A 40 -0.01 -4.39 13.35
C LEU A 40 1.44 -4.22 13.81
N ALA A 41 2.28 -3.61 12.96
CA ALA A 41 3.68 -3.36 13.30
C ALA A 41 3.85 -2.41 14.47
N LEU A 42 3.05 -1.34 14.53
CA LEU A 42 2.99 -0.46 15.68
C LEU A 42 2.59 -1.20 16.96
N ALA A 43 1.54 -2.02 16.90
CA ALA A 43 1.08 -2.78 18.07
C ALA A 43 2.16 -3.73 18.62
N ILE A 44 2.86 -4.43 17.72
CA ILE A 44 3.96 -5.32 18.10
C ILE A 44 5.10 -4.54 18.76
N ILE A 45 5.50 -3.39 18.19
CA ILE A 45 6.54 -2.54 18.77
C ILE A 45 6.15 -2.02 20.15
N VAL A 46 4.92 -1.55 20.34
CA VAL A 46 4.44 -1.10 21.65
C VAL A 46 4.51 -2.25 22.67
N GLY A 47 4.17 -3.47 22.25
CA GLY A 47 4.34 -4.67 23.06
C GLY A 47 5.80 -4.91 23.45
N ILE A 48 6.73 -4.84 22.49
CA ILE A 48 8.17 -5.01 22.74
C ILE A 48 8.68 -3.95 23.72
N ILE A 49 8.35 -2.68 23.53
CA ILE A 49 8.75 -1.58 24.43
C ILE A 49 8.21 -1.84 25.84
N THR A 50 6.94 -2.21 25.95
CA THR A 50 6.30 -2.51 27.25
C THR A 50 7.02 -3.64 27.96
N VAL A 51 7.31 -4.74 27.26
CA VAL A 51 8.05 -5.88 27.82
C VAL A 51 9.46 -5.47 28.25
N ALA A 52 10.16 -4.73 27.39
CA ALA A 52 11.54 -4.32 27.60
C ALA A 52 11.72 -3.38 28.82
N TYR A 53 10.76 -2.49 29.09
CA TYR A 53 10.86 -1.55 30.21
C TYR A 53 10.17 -2.03 31.48
N TYR A 54 9.10 -2.82 31.40
CA TYR A 54 8.35 -3.27 32.58
C TYR A 54 8.91 -4.56 33.19
N TYR A 55 9.33 -5.51 32.36
CA TYR A 55 9.71 -6.86 32.83
C TYR A 55 11.22 -7.12 32.86
N VAL A 56 12.00 -6.40 32.05
CA VAL A 56 13.44 -6.65 31.92
C VAL A 56 14.23 -5.64 32.76
N SER A 57 14.83 -6.12 33.85
CA SER A 57 15.69 -5.31 34.73
C SER A 57 17.10 -5.12 34.17
N THR A 58 17.62 -6.11 33.41
CA THR A 58 18.99 -6.08 32.90
C THR A 58 19.10 -5.20 31.65
N LEU A 59 19.96 -4.17 31.72
CA LEU A 59 20.13 -3.19 30.66
C LEU A 59 20.60 -3.80 29.33
N LEU A 60 21.55 -4.75 29.37
CA LEU A 60 22.01 -5.46 28.17
C LEU A 60 20.90 -6.22 27.46
N ILE A 61 20.04 -6.91 28.21
CA ILE A 61 18.93 -7.68 27.63
C ILE A 61 17.90 -6.73 27.00
N ARG A 62 17.64 -5.58 27.63
CA ARG A 62 16.75 -4.54 27.10
C ARG A 62 17.25 -3.99 25.76
N MET A 63 18.55 -3.70 25.66
CA MET A 63 19.18 -3.23 24.41
C MET A 63 19.03 -4.25 23.28
N ILE A 64 19.35 -5.53 23.56
CA ILE A 64 19.20 -6.60 22.55
C ILE A 64 17.75 -6.71 22.06
N LEU A 65 16.79 -6.65 22.99
CA LEU A 65 15.35 -6.70 22.67
C LEU A 65 14.91 -5.52 21.79
N LEU A 66 15.33 -4.30 22.13
CA LEU A 66 15.01 -3.10 21.35
C LEU A 66 15.69 -3.13 19.98
N LEU A 67 16.94 -3.61 19.89
CA LEU A 67 17.65 -3.74 18.62
C LEU A 67 16.95 -4.71 17.66
N ILE A 68 16.47 -5.85 18.17
CA ILE A 68 15.64 -6.78 17.39
C ILE A 68 14.35 -6.09 16.91
N GLY A 69 13.70 -5.34 17.80
CA GLY A 69 12.51 -4.55 17.46
C GLY A 69 12.77 -3.52 16.37
N ILE A 70 13.86 -2.75 16.47
CA ILE A 70 14.30 -1.75 15.47
C ILE A 70 14.56 -2.41 14.13
N PHE A 71 15.31 -3.51 14.09
CA PHE A 71 15.62 -4.21 12.86
C PHE A 71 14.37 -4.75 12.18
N TRP A 72 13.47 -5.35 12.95
CA TRP A 72 12.21 -5.86 12.44
C TRP A 72 11.32 -4.72 11.92
N TYR A 73 11.19 -3.63 12.67
CA TYR A 73 10.38 -2.48 12.26
C TYR A 73 10.93 -1.78 11.01
N PHE A 74 12.25 -1.67 10.90
CA PHE A 74 12.90 -1.19 9.69
C PHE A 74 12.56 -2.05 8.47
N THR A 75 12.54 -3.38 8.64
CA THR A 75 12.12 -4.31 7.58
C THR A 75 10.69 -4.03 7.11
N ILE A 76 9.76 -3.76 8.04
CA ILE A 76 8.37 -3.40 7.71
C ILE A 76 8.30 -2.06 6.96
N ILE A 77 9.08 -1.05 7.34
CA ILE A 77 9.13 0.24 6.63
C ILE A 77 9.57 0.02 5.18
N VAL A 78 10.66 -0.73 4.96
CA VAL A 78 11.17 -1.03 3.61
C VAL A 78 10.14 -1.83 2.80
N ALA A 79 9.49 -2.82 3.41
CA ALA A 79 8.45 -3.61 2.76
C ALA A 79 7.27 -2.72 2.34
N THR A 80 6.84 -1.79 3.20
CA THR A 80 5.75 -0.86 2.94
C THR A 80 6.09 0.11 1.79
N GLU A 81 7.30 0.67 1.78
CA GLU A 81 7.77 1.55 0.70
C GLU A 81 7.84 0.81 -0.64
N LYS A 82 8.41 -0.40 -0.66
CA LYS A 82 8.47 -1.23 -1.88
C LYS A 82 7.07 -1.55 -2.38
N HIS A 83 6.18 -1.96 -1.48
CA HIS A 83 4.80 -2.28 -1.81
C HIS A 83 4.07 -1.09 -2.44
N MET A 84 4.28 0.13 -1.91
CA MET A 84 3.71 1.34 -2.48
C MET A 84 4.23 1.62 -3.90
N LEU A 85 5.53 1.46 -4.15
CA LEU A 85 6.10 1.62 -5.48
C LEU A 85 5.49 0.65 -6.49
N PHE A 86 5.23 -0.60 -6.09
CA PHE A 86 4.56 -1.58 -6.94
C PHE A 86 3.12 -1.19 -7.27
N VAL A 87 2.36 -0.71 -6.28
CA VAL A 87 0.97 -0.26 -6.49
C VAL A 87 0.93 0.94 -7.45
N TRP A 88 1.85 1.89 -7.29
CA TRP A 88 1.95 3.05 -8.19
C TRP A 88 2.26 2.64 -9.63
N ASN A 89 3.28 1.80 -9.83
CA ASN A 89 3.66 1.32 -11.16
C ASN A 89 2.52 0.51 -11.83
N ARG A 90 1.77 -0.29 -11.06
CA ARG A 90 0.61 -1.03 -11.58
C ARG A 90 -0.51 -0.09 -12.01
N LYS A 91 -0.79 0.95 -11.21
CA LYS A 91 -1.80 1.97 -11.55
C LYS A 91 -1.43 2.73 -12.83
N GLU A 92 -0.17 3.11 -12.98
CA GLU A 92 0.32 3.80 -14.18
C GLU A 92 0.20 2.90 -15.43
N ARG A 93 0.53 1.61 -15.31
CA ARG A 93 0.34 0.64 -16.40
C ARG A 93 -1.12 0.45 -16.79
N LEU A 94 -2.03 0.36 -15.80
CA LEU A 94 -3.47 0.28 -16.06
C LEU A 94 -3.98 1.52 -16.80
N MET A 95 -3.58 2.72 -16.37
CA MET A 95 -3.95 3.97 -17.06
C MET A 95 -3.45 4.00 -18.51
N LEU A 96 -2.23 3.52 -18.78
CA LEU A 96 -1.68 3.46 -20.13
C LEU A 96 -2.42 2.45 -21.02
N ILE A 97 -2.87 1.32 -20.46
CA ILE A 97 -3.66 0.32 -21.19
C ILE A 97 -5.05 0.89 -21.47
N GLU A 98 -5.67 1.57 -20.51
CA GLU A 98 -6.98 2.21 -20.70
C GLU A 98 -6.92 3.28 -21.81
N ASP A 99 -5.94 4.17 -21.77
CA ASP A 99 -5.78 5.24 -22.77
C ASP A 99 -5.45 4.70 -24.18
N ARG A 100 -4.68 3.61 -24.26
CA ARG A 100 -4.25 3.03 -25.53
C ARG A 100 -5.31 2.14 -26.18
N TYR A 101 -6.02 1.32 -25.40
CA TYR A 101 -6.92 0.29 -25.92
C TYR A 101 -8.40 0.61 -25.73
N PHE A 102 -8.76 1.50 -24.80
CA PHE A 102 -10.15 1.81 -24.45
C PHE A 102 -10.53 3.27 -24.73
N LYS A 103 -10.19 3.79 -25.92
CA LYS A 103 -10.75 5.04 -26.46
C LYS A 103 -12.24 4.93 -26.82
N ILE A 104 -13.00 4.12 -26.09
CA ILE A 104 -14.40 3.81 -26.36
C ILE A 104 -15.22 4.66 -25.38
N PRO A 105 -16.02 5.63 -25.87
CA PRO A 105 -16.80 6.52 -25.02
C PRO A 105 -17.89 5.80 -24.20
N ASP A 106 -18.22 4.54 -24.54
CA ASP A 106 -19.32 3.77 -23.96
C ASP A 106 -18.87 2.34 -23.55
N LEU A 107 -17.81 2.20 -22.75
CA LEU A 107 -17.67 0.94 -22.02
C LEU A 107 -18.79 0.90 -20.96
N PRO A 108 -19.71 -0.09 -21.01
CA PRO A 108 -20.77 -0.19 -20.02
C PRO A 108 -20.10 -0.36 -18.67
N ASN A 109 -20.31 0.64 -17.78
CA ASN A 109 -20.01 0.66 -16.35
C ASN A 109 -19.60 -0.71 -15.77
N VAL A 110 -18.37 -1.16 -16.05
CA VAL A 110 -17.70 -2.16 -15.23
C VAL A 110 -17.51 -1.42 -13.95
N GLN A 111 -18.43 -1.61 -12.99
CA GLN A 111 -18.63 -0.79 -11.80
C GLN A 111 -17.29 -0.32 -11.25
N ARG A 112 -16.87 0.87 -11.69
CA ARG A 112 -15.58 1.46 -11.34
C ARG A 112 -15.76 1.88 -9.90
N PHE A 113 -15.39 1.02 -8.97
CA PHE A 113 -15.57 1.12 -7.51
C PHE A 113 -15.80 2.55 -7.00
N GLY A 114 -17.05 3.00 -7.04
CA GLY A 114 -17.44 4.38 -6.81
C GLY A 114 -18.55 4.81 -7.75
N GLU A 115 -19.81 4.63 -7.33
CA GLU A 115 -20.92 5.37 -7.92
C GLU A 115 -20.57 6.85 -8.02
N SER A 116 -20.37 7.36 -9.23
CA SER A 116 -20.55 8.78 -9.49
C SER A 116 -21.17 8.95 -10.87
N LYS A 117 -22.40 9.46 -10.86
CA LYS A 117 -23.28 9.74 -12.00
C LYS A 117 -22.78 10.86 -12.94
N TRP A 118 -21.47 11.09 -13.05
CA TRP A 118 -20.94 12.26 -13.76
C TRP A 118 -19.77 11.88 -14.68
N TYR A 119 -20.10 11.30 -15.83
CA TYR A 119 -19.14 11.11 -16.91
C TYR A 119 -19.16 12.36 -17.81
N ASN A 120 -18.28 13.33 -17.52
CA ASN A 120 -17.96 14.44 -18.41
C ASN A 120 -16.46 14.39 -18.71
N GLY A 121 -16.11 13.59 -19.73
CA GLY A 121 -14.99 13.71 -20.70
C GLY A 121 -13.64 14.35 -20.31
N SER A 122 -13.27 14.46 -19.05
CA SER A 122 -12.01 15.07 -18.63
C SER A 122 -11.19 14.10 -17.78
N THR A 123 -9.91 13.99 -18.15
CA THR A 123 -8.85 13.25 -17.45
C THR A 123 -8.63 13.70 -15.99
N GLN A 124 -9.39 14.68 -15.50
CA GLN A 124 -9.41 15.12 -14.10
C GLN A 124 -10.14 14.16 -13.14
N HIS A 125 -10.97 13.22 -13.63
CA HIS A 125 -11.71 12.30 -12.76
C HIS A 125 -10.80 11.41 -11.89
N TRP A 126 -9.61 11.06 -12.39
CA TRP A 126 -8.60 10.30 -11.66
C TRP A 126 -7.98 11.05 -10.48
N LYS A 127 -8.07 12.39 -10.47
CA LYS A 127 -7.75 13.19 -9.29
C LYS A 127 -8.89 13.20 -8.27
N GLN A 128 -10.15 13.09 -8.68
CA GLN A 128 -11.31 13.25 -7.78
C GLN A 128 -11.84 11.94 -7.15
N LEU A 129 -11.54 10.77 -7.72
CA LEU A 129 -12.00 9.46 -7.21
C LEU A 129 -11.23 9.01 -5.95
N LYS A 130 -11.64 9.42 -4.74
CA LYS A 130 -11.18 8.90 -3.41
C LYS A 130 -9.65 8.86 -3.14
N GLY A 131 -8.80 9.13 -4.14
CA GLY A 131 -7.36 8.94 -4.12
C GLY A 131 -6.64 10.05 -3.39
N ILE A 132 -7.14 11.29 -3.43
CA ILE A 132 -6.56 12.43 -2.71
C ILE A 132 -6.67 12.24 -1.18
N GLN A 133 -7.79 11.72 -0.67
CA GLN A 133 -7.94 11.41 0.75
C GLN A 133 -7.07 10.20 1.16
N LYS A 134 -6.99 9.17 0.31
CA LYS A 134 -6.13 8.00 0.57
C LYS A 134 -4.63 8.32 0.53
N LEU A 135 -4.19 9.21 -0.36
CA LEU A 135 -2.82 9.72 -0.41
C LEU A 135 -2.45 10.46 0.88
N ARG A 136 -3.31 11.37 1.36
CA ARG A 136 -3.08 12.06 2.64
C ARG A 136 -3.00 11.12 3.83
N ALA A 137 -3.88 10.12 3.87
CA ALA A 137 -3.91 9.16 4.96
C ALA A 137 -2.66 8.27 4.93
N HIS A 138 -2.21 7.88 3.74
CA HIS A 138 -0.95 7.16 3.55
C HIS A 138 0.26 8.00 3.98
N ASP A 139 0.34 9.28 3.59
CA ASP A 139 1.42 10.18 3.99
C ASP A 139 1.48 10.35 5.52
N PHE A 140 0.31 10.40 6.16
CA PHE A 140 0.22 10.39 7.62
C PHE A 140 0.76 9.08 8.21
N LEU A 141 0.38 7.93 7.66
CA LEU A 141 0.85 6.62 8.12
C LEU A 141 2.36 6.47 7.96
N LYS A 142 2.91 6.88 6.82
CA LYS A 142 4.34 6.93 6.54
C LYS A 142 5.07 7.82 7.55
N THR A 143 4.52 9.01 7.82
CA THR A 143 5.07 9.93 8.83
C THR A 143 5.05 9.28 10.22
N ALA A 144 3.95 8.64 10.60
CA ALA A 144 3.82 7.96 11.89
C ALA A 144 4.83 6.81 12.04
N LEU A 145 5.07 6.03 10.97
CA LEU A 145 6.08 4.99 10.95
C LEU A 145 7.48 5.56 11.19
N TYR A 146 7.87 6.61 10.47
CA TYR A 146 9.20 7.23 10.66
C TYR A 146 9.37 7.87 12.02
N VAL A 147 8.36 8.57 12.53
CA VAL A 147 8.39 9.17 13.87
C VAL A 147 8.61 8.09 14.92
N THR A 148 7.88 6.97 14.82
CA THR A 148 8.04 5.85 15.76
C THR A 148 9.43 5.21 15.65
N PHE A 149 9.96 5.06 14.43
CA PHE A 149 11.32 4.56 14.25
C PHE A 149 12.37 5.47 14.90
N ILE A 150 12.22 6.79 14.76
CA ILE A 150 13.11 7.76 15.42
C ILE A 150 13.02 7.64 16.94
N VAL A 151 11.81 7.48 17.49
CA VAL A 151 11.61 7.25 18.93
C VAL A 151 12.32 5.99 19.40
N LEU A 152 12.23 4.89 18.64
CA LEU A 152 12.95 3.65 18.96
C LEU A 152 14.47 3.83 18.96
N LEU A 153 15.02 4.52 17.95
CA LEU A 153 16.46 4.83 17.90
C LEU A 153 16.90 5.69 19.08
N PHE A 154 16.07 6.66 19.48
CA PHE A 154 16.34 7.50 20.64
C PHE A 154 16.33 6.70 21.95
N LEU A 155 15.36 5.79 22.13
CA LEU A 155 15.30 4.88 23.28
C LEU A 155 16.54 3.98 23.34
N GLU A 156 16.98 3.44 22.22
CA GLU A 156 18.19 2.62 22.16
C GLU A 156 19.45 3.44 22.49
N ALA A 157 19.59 4.63 21.90
CA ALA A 157 20.68 5.55 22.22
C ALA A 157 20.70 5.92 23.71
N HIS A 158 19.53 6.09 24.33
CA HIS A 158 19.42 6.35 25.76
C HIS A 158 19.90 5.17 26.59
N ASN A 159 19.56 3.93 26.22
CA ASN A 159 20.08 2.74 26.92
C ASN A 159 21.60 2.60 26.74
N ILE A 160 22.14 2.90 25.55
CA ILE A 160 23.59 2.94 25.31
C ILE A 160 24.25 3.98 26.23
N TYR A 161 23.70 5.18 26.32
CA TYR A 161 24.21 6.22 27.22
C TYR A 161 24.24 5.74 28.68
N LEU A 162 23.14 5.14 29.16
CA LEU A 162 23.06 4.58 30.51
C LEU A 162 24.08 3.47 30.78
N LEU A 163 24.47 2.71 29.75
CA LEU A 163 25.52 1.68 29.86
C LEU A 163 26.90 2.30 30.11
N TYR A 164 27.19 3.48 29.54
CA TYR A 164 28.47 4.16 29.71
C TYR A 164 28.56 5.01 30.99
N THR A 165 27.42 5.41 31.55
CA THR A 165 27.38 6.23 32.78
C THR A 165 27.28 5.41 34.07
N ASN A 166 26.90 4.13 33.98
CA ASN A 166 26.94 3.18 35.11
C ASN A 166 28.26 2.41 35.12
#